data_AF-A0A520LQJ1-F1
#
_entry.id   AF-A0A520LQJ1-F1
#
_cell.length_a   1.000
_cell.length_b   1.000
_cell.length_c   1.000
_cell.angle_alpha   90.00
_cell.angle_beta   90.00
_cell.angle_gamma   90.00
#
_symmetry.space_group_name_H-M   'P 1'
#
loop_
_entity.id
_entity.type
_entity.pdbx_description
1 polymer ?
#
loop_
_entity_poly.entity_id
_entity_poly.type
_entity_poly.pdbx_seq_one_letter_code
_entity_poly.pdbx_strand_id
1 'polypeptide(L)' 'MPNFHLSTNRAVLRQELRERCEQLMLLLADQVQNLPLGNESWMSTERELVAAERALARLPLADG' A
#
# COMPACT_ATOMS: atom_id res chain seq x y z
N MET A 1 23.95 -4.09 23.27
CA MET A 1 22.97 -3.02 23.01
C MET A 1 22.04 -3.52 21.91
N PRO A 2 20.80 -3.97 22.20
CA PRO A 2 19.99 -4.66 21.20
C PRO A 2 19.18 -3.68 20.32
N ASN A 3 19.40 -3.74 19.00
CA ASN A 3 18.45 -3.63 17.88
C ASN A 3 17.22 -2.69 17.88
N PHE A 4 17.15 -1.60 18.64
CA PHE A 4 16.01 -0.66 18.55
C PHE A 4 15.83 -0.01 17.16
N HIS A 5 16.90 0.21 16.39
CA HIS A 5 16.84 0.87 15.09
C HIS A 5 16.14 0.06 13.97
N LEU A 6 16.07 -1.28 14.11
CA LEU A 6 15.43 -2.14 13.11
C LEU A 6 13.91 -2.16 13.27
N SER A 7 13.37 -2.06 14.49
CA SER A 7 11.93 -2.00 14.74
C SER A 7 11.32 -0.67 14.31
N THR A 8 12.01 0.46 14.52
CA THR A 8 11.52 1.79 14.13
C THR A 8 11.39 1.93 12.61
N ASN A 9 12.39 1.47 11.85
CA ASN A 9 12.32 1.49 10.38
C ASN A 9 11.18 0.64 9.80
N ARG A 10 10.87 -0.49 10.44
CA ARG A 10 9.79 -1.38 10.00
C ARG A 10 8.41 -0.81 10.31
N ALA A 11 8.26 -0.15 11.46
CA ALA A 11 7.02 0.53 11.82
C ALA A 11 6.73 1.71 10.89
N VAL A 12 7.75 2.52 10.55
CA VAL A 12 7.63 3.63 9.59
C VAL A 12 7.28 3.11 8.20
N LEU A 13 8.00 2.11 7.68
CA LEU A 13 7.72 1.53 6.37
C LEU A 13 6.29 0.94 6.29
N ARG A 14 5.81 0.34 7.38
CA ARG A 14 4.45 -0.20 7.46
C ARG A 14 3.39 0.92 7.42
N GLN A 15 3.67 2.04 8.08
CA GLN A 15 2.79 3.22 8.07
C GLN A 15 2.75 3.84 6.68
N GLU A 16 3.90 4.05 6.04
CA GLU A 16 3.98 4.59 4.67
C GLU A 16 3.26 3.68 3.65
N LEU A 17 3.43 2.36 3.76
CA LEU A 17 2.72 1.41 2.89
C LEU A 17 1.21 1.46 3.10
N ARG A 18 0.74 1.65 4.34
CA ARG A 18 -0.70 1.80 4.64
C ARG A 18 -1.27 3.07 4.01
N GLU A 19 -0.61 4.20 4.23
CA GLU A 19 -1.01 5.48 3.64
C GLU A 19 -1.02 5.39 2.11
N ARG A 20 -0.03 4.71 1.52
CA ARG A 20 0.01 4.48 0.07
C ARG A 20 -1.15 3.60 -0.40
N CYS A 21 -1.50 2.54 0.33
CA CYS A 21 -2.67 1.72 0.00
C CYS A 21 -3.96 2.54 0.04
N GLU A 22 -4.17 3.35 1.09
CA GLU A 22 -5.36 4.21 1.21
C GLU A 22 -5.46 5.20 0.05
N GLN A 23 -4.35 5.83 -0.34
CA GLN A 23 -4.31 6.71 -1.51
C GLN A 23 -4.65 5.98 -2.82
N LEU A 24 -4.09 4.79 -3.03
CA LEU A 24 -4.36 3.98 -4.22
C LEU A 24 -5.81 3.50 -4.27
N MET A 25 -6.41 3.16 -3.12
CA MET A 25 -7.83 2.81 -3.04
C MET A 25 -8.74 4.00 -3.41
N LEU A 26 -8.44 5.20 -2.90
CA LEU A 26 -9.19 6.40 -3.26
C LEU A 26 -9.06 6.74 -4.74
N LEU A 27 -7.84 6.64 -5.29
CA LEU A 27 -7.58 6.87 -6.71
C LEU A 27 -8.25 5.84 -7.59
N LEU A 28 -8.25 4.56 -7.19
CA LEU A 28 -8.96 3.50 -7.89
C LEU A 28 -10.47 3.73 -7.86
N ALA A 29 -11.03 4.15 -6.72
CA ALA A 29 -12.45 4.45 -6.58
C ALA A 29 -12.88 5.63 -7.48
N ASP A 30 -12.07 6.68 -7.56
CA ASP A 30 -12.27 7.81 -8.47
C ASP A 30 -12.19 7.36 -9.94
N GLN A 31 -11.15 6.59 -10.27
CA GLN A 31 -10.94 6.05 -11.60
C GLN A 31 -12.10 5.16 -12.06
N VAL A 32 -12.60 4.26 -11.21
CA VAL A 32 -13.75 3.41 -11.56
C VAL A 32 -15.02 4.23 -11.80
N GLN A 33 -15.20 5.36 -11.12
CA GLN A 33 -16.38 6.22 -11.28
C GLN A 33 -16.27 7.18 -12.47
N ASN A 34 -15.06 7.69 -12.76
CA ASN A 34 -14.84 8.80 -13.68
C ASN A 34 -14.11 8.42 -14.97
N LEU A 35 -13.50 7.24 -15.08
CA LEU A 35 -12.80 6.84 -16.30
C LEU A 35 -13.80 6.53 -17.43
N PRO A 36 -13.52 7.01 -18.66
CA PRO A 36 -14.28 6.60 -19.82
C PRO A 36 -14.11 5.10 -20.08
N LEU A 37 -15.18 4.47 -20.56
CA LEU A 37 -15.18 3.08 -20.99
C LEU A 37 -14.03 2.80 -21.96
N GLY A 38 -13.24 1.76 -21.67
CA GLY A 38 -12.06 1.38 -22.44
C GLY A 38 -10.75 2.00 -21.94
N ASN A 39 -10.77 2.86 -20.91
CA ASN A 39 -9.55 3.30 -20.25
C ASN A 39 -9.18 2.34 -19.11
N GLU A 40 -8.13 1.56 -19.33
CA GLU A 40 -7.63 0.54 -18.40
C GLU A 40 -6.58 1.08 -17.43
N SER A 41 -6.42 2.41 -17.30
CA SER A 41 -5.48 3.02 -16.36
C SER A 41 -5.71 2.57 -14.91
N TRP A 42 -6.97 2.26 -14.55
CA TRP A 42 -7.32 1.67 -13.25
C TRP A 42 -6.63 0.32 -12.98
N MET A 43 -6.34 -0.48 -14.01
CA MET A 43 -5.62 -1.75 -13.86
C MET A 43 -4.15 -1.54 -13.43
N SER A 44 -3.56 -0.39 -13.74
CA SER A 44 -2.22 -0.05 -13.24
C SER A 44 -2.28 0.26 -11.75
N THR A 45 -3.27 1.06 -11.33
CA THR A 45 -3.53 1.39 -9.93
C THR A 45 -3.84 0.16 -9.10
N GLU A 46 -4.68 -0.74 -9.61
CA GLU A 46 -5.01 -2.01 -8.95
C GLU A 46 -3.76 -2.89 -8.75
N ARG A 47 -2.90 -3.00 -9.77
CA ARG A 47 -1.65 -3.76 -9.67
C ARG A 47 -0.71 -3.17 -8.62
N GLU A 48 -0.59 -1.84 -8.55
CA GLU A 48 0.21 -1.18 -7.52
C GLU A 48 -0.38 -1.41 -6.12
N LEU A 49 -1.70 -1.32 -5.98
CA LEU A 49 -2.40 -1.58 -4.72
C LEU A 49 -2.13 -3.00 -4.22
N VAL A 50 -2.34 -4.01 -5.08
CA VAL A 50 -2.08 -5.41 -4.72
C VAL A 50 -0.62 -5.65 -4.35
N ALA A 51 0.32 -4.98 -5.02
CA ALA A 51 1.74 -5.08 -4.67
C ALA A 51 2.03 -4.47 -3.29
N ALA A 52 1.45 -3.31 -2.99
CA ALA A 52 1.58 -2.64 -1.70
C ALA A 52 0.94 -3.44 -0.55
N GLU A 53 -0.25 -4.00 -0.75
CA GLU A 53 -0.92 -4.87 0.22
C GLU A 53 -0.12 -6.15 0.49
N ARG A 54 0.45 -6.77 -0.55
CA ARG A 54 1.32 -7.95 -0.40
C ARG A 54 2.61 -7.59 0.34
N ALA A 55 3.20 -6.42 0.09
CA ALA A 55 4.36 -5.95 0.83
C ALA A 55 4.01 -5.75 2.31
N LEU A 56 2.84 -5.16 2.59
CA LEU A 56 2.33 -4.97 3.95
C LEU A 56 2.06 -6.30 4.67
N ALA A 57 1.48 -7.29 3.99
CA ALA A 57 1.21 -8.61 4.54
C ALA A 57 2.48 -9.42 4.84
N ARG A 58 3.57 -9.14 4.10
CA ARG A 58 4.89 -9.76 4.31
C ARG A 58 5.69 -9.10 5.42
N LEU A 59 5.31 -7.89 5.86
CA LEU A 59 5.90 -7.28 7.04
C LEU A 59 5.28 -7.96 8.27
N PRO A 60 6.07 -8.71 9.06
CA PRO A 60 5.56 -9.30 10.29
C PRO A 60 5.02 -8.17 11.17
N LEU A 61 3.82 -8.37 11.71
CA LEU A 61 3.33 -7.58 12.83
C LEU A 61 4.43 -7.71 13.89
N ALA A 62 5.05 -6.60 14.30
CA ALA A 62 6.05 -6.62 15.35
C ALA A 62 5.50 -7.48 16.50
N ASP A 63 6.19 -8.59 16.79
CA ASP A 63 5.87 -9.46 17.91
C ASP A 63 5.76 -8.58 19.17
N GLY A 64 4.71 -8.82 19.95
CA GLY A 64 4.43 -8.10 21.20
C GLY A 64 5.51 -8.26 22.25
#